data_AF-A0A1H8XG92-F1
#
_entry.id   AF-A0A1H8XG92-F1
#
_cell.length_a   1.000
_cell.length_b   1.000
_cell.length_c   1.000
_cell.angle_alpha   90.00
_cell.angle_beta   90.00
_cell.angle_gamma   90.00
#
_symmetry.space_group_name_H-M   'P 1'
#
loop_
_entity.id
_entity.type
_entity.pdbx_description
1 polymer ?
#
loop_
_entity_poly.entity_id
_entity_poly.type
_entity_poly.pdbx_seq_one_letter_code
_entity_poly.pdbx_strand_id
1 'polypeptide(L)' 'MLLYAGSVTLAVEGEAPCNVRAGEAVLVPAETPMAWDSRETVRKLYCILR' A
#
# COMPACT_ATOMS: atom_id res chain seq x y z
N MET A 1 -5.96 -3.18 -3.08
CA MET A 1 -4.67 -3.34 -3.78
C MET A 1 -3.98 -4.57 -3.24
N LEU A 2 -3.47 -5.45 -4.10
CA LEU A 2 -2.66 -6.63 -3.73
C LEU A 2 -1.23 -6.42 -4.24
N LEU A 3 -0.22 -6.65 -3.39
CA LEU A 3 1.17 -6.74 -3.86
C LEU A 3 1.50 -8.18 -4.24
N TYR A 4 2.16 -8.37 -5.37
CA TYR A 4 2.65 -9.69 -5.79
C TYR A 4 4.16 -9.72 -6.06
N ALA A 5 4.86 -8.60 -5.90
CA ALA A 5 6.32 -8.53 -5.81
C ALA A 5 6.74 -7.30 -5.01
N GLY A 6 7.85 -7.42 -4.26
CA GLY A 6 8.44 -6.36 -3.44
C GLY A 6 7.65 -6.06 -2.16
N SER A 7 8.00 -4.94 -1.54
CA SER A 7 7.41 -4.43 -0.31
C SER A 7 7.34 -2.89 -0.31
N VAL A 8 6.39 -2.36 0.45
CA VAL A 8 6.17 -0.93 0.63
C VAL A 8 5.84 -0.64 2.09
N THR A 9 6.26 0.52 2.58
CA THR A 9 5.73 1.11 3.81
C THR A 9 4.70 2.17 3.44
N LEU A 10 3.48 1.99 3.94
CA LEU A 10 2.39 2.94 3.82
C LEU A 10 2.30 3.73 5.13
N ALA A 11 2.32 5.05 5.03
CA ALA A 11 2.16 5.93 6.19
C ALA A 11 0.92 6.80 6.03
N VAL A 12 0.09 6.81 7.06
CA VAL A 12 -1.10 7.67 7.18
C VAL A 12 -0.88 8.54 8.42
N GLU A 13 -1.23 9.81 8.33
CA GLU A 13 -1.03 10.75 9.44
C GLU A 13 -1.79 10.28 10.70
N GLY A 14 -1.12 10.29 11.85
CA GLY A 14 -1.70 9.84 13.12
C GLY A 14 -1.75 8.32 13.31
N GLU A 15 -1.33 7.53 12.31
CA GLU A 15 -1.27 6.07 12.40
C GLU A 15 0.16 5.55 12.41
N ALA A 16 0.33 4.34 12.94
CA ALA A 16 1.59 3.62 12.83
C ALA A 16 1.83 3.21 11.36
N PRO A 17 3.05 3.35 10.82
CA PRO A 17 3.35 2.91 9.46
C PRO A 17 3.06 1.41 9.27
N CYS A 18 2.40 1.09 8.16
CA CYS A 18 2.07 -0.27 7.77
C CYS A 18 3.06 -0.78 6.72
N ASN A 19 3.79 -1.86 7.01
CA ASN A 19 4.62 -2.52 6.01
C ASN A 19 3.82 -3.62 5.30
N VAL A 20 3.70 -3.51 3.98
CA VAL A 20 2.96 -4.44 3.13
C VAL A 20 3.96 -5.15 2.22
N ARG A 21 3.87 -6.48 2.13
CA ARG A 21 4.77 -7.36 1.37
C ARG A 21 3.99 -8.10 0.27
N ALA A 22 4.74 -8.70 -0.66
CA ALA A 22 4.16 -9.58 -1.67
C ALA A 22 3.31 -10.70 -1.02
N GLY A 23 2.10 -10.90 -1.54
CA GLY A 23 1.08 -11.78 -0.99
C GLY A 23 0.02 -11.07 -0.14
N GLU A 24 0.27 -9.84 0.30
CA GLU A 24 -0.64 -9.08 1.16
C GLU A 24 -1.50 -8.10 0.36
N ALA A 25 -2.73 -7.93 0.82
CA ALA A 25 -3.69 -6.99 0.26
C ALA A 25 -4.07 -5.91 1.27
N VAL A 26 -4.23 -4.70 0.78
CA VAL A 26 -4.71 -3.54 1.55
C VAL A 26 -5.87 -2.86 0.84
N LEU A 27 -6.80 -2.33 1.61
CA LEU A 27 -7.83 -1.41 1.15
C LEU A 27 -7.44 -0.01 1.61
N VAL A 28 -7.41 0.95 0.69
CA VAL A 28 -7.24 2.36 1.02
C VAL A 28 -8.61 3.01 0.90
N PRO A 29 -9.21 3.51 2.00
CA PRO A 29 -10.49 4.20 1.94
C PRO A 29 -10.42 5.45 1.04
N ALA A 30 -11.60 5.91 0.60
CA ALA A 30 -11.70 7.15 -0.15
C ALA A 30 -11.07 8.31 0.65
N GLU A 31 -10.43 9.23 -0.07
CA GLU A 31 -9.86 10.47 0.49
C GLU A 31 -8.80 10.26 1.58
N THR A 32 -8.23 9.05 1.72
CA THR A 32 -7.17 8.79 2.70
C THR A 32 -5.82 9.35 2.21
N PRO A 33 -5.24 10.38 2.86
CA PRO A 33 -3.91 10.85 2.52
C PRO A 33 -2.88 9.82 3.01
N MET A 34 -2.28 9.11 2.05
CA MET A 34 -1.36 8.02 2.32
C MET A 34 -0.04 8.24 1.56
N ALA A 35 1.06 8.27 2.30
CA ALA A 35 2.40 8.27 1.73
C ALA A 35 2.84 6.85 1.35
N TRP A 36 3.50 6.74 0.21
CA TRP A 36 4.08 5.50 -0.31
C TRP A 36 5.60 5.60 -0.26
N ASP A 37 6.27 4.72 0.50
CA ASP A 37 7.73 4.58 0.51
C ASP A 37 8.15 3.14 0.16
N SER A 38 8.93 2.99 -0.91
CA SER A 38 9.46 1.69 -1.36
C SER A 38 10.93 1.83 -1.74
N ARG A 39 11.76 0.93 -1.23
CA ARG A 39 13.22 0.88 -1.50
C ARG A 39 13.61 -0.16 -2.55
N GLU A 40 12.62 -0.88 -3.07
CA GLU A 40 12.78 -1.91 -4.09
C GLU A 40 11.66 -1.83 -5.14
N THR A 41 11.76 -2.62 -6.21
CA THR A 41 10.71 -2.66 -7.23
C THR A 41 9.47 -3.37 -6.69
N VAL A 42 8.33 -2.68 -6.73
CA VAL A 42 7.03 -3.22 -6.31
C VAL A 42 6.15 -3.48 -7.53
N ARG A 43 5.40 -4.59 -7.52
CA ARG A 43 4.35 -4.87 -8.50
C ARG A 43 3.02 -5.14 -7.81
N LYS A 44 1.96 -4.51 -8.33
CA LYS A 44 0.64 -4.52 -7.69
C LYS A 44 -0.50 -4.73 -8.66
N LEU A 45 -1.52 -5.43 -8.20
CA LEU A 45 -2.86 -5.42 -8.78
C LEU A 45 -3.72 -4.42 -8.01
N TYR A 46 -4.46 -3.56 -8.71
CA TYR A 46 -5.34 -2.59 -8.09
C TYR A 46 -6.76 -2.68 -8.66
N CYS A 47 -7.72 -2.37 -7.80
CA CYS A 47 -9.11 -2.16 -8.14
C CYS A 47 -9.51 -0.84 -7.48
N ILE A 48 -10.05 0.08 -8.27
CA ILE A 48 -10.57 1.36 -7.78
C ILE A 48 -12.07 1.32 -8.03
N LEU A 49 -12.84 1.40 -6.94
CA LEU A 49 -14.29 1.46 -6.98
C LEU A 49 -14.68 2.93 -7.12
N ARG A 50 -15.62 3.21 -8.04
CA ARG A 50 -16.23 4.52 -8.22
C ARG A 50 -17.62 4.54 -7.61
#